data_AF-A0A954TVK6-F1
#
_entry.id   AF-A0A954TVK6-F1
#
_cell.length_a   1.000
_cell.length_b   1.000
_cell.length_c   1.000
_cell.angle_alpha   90.00
_cell.angle_beta   90.00
_cell.angle_gamma   90.00
#
_symmetry.space_group_name_H-M   'P 1'
#
loop_
_entity.id
_entity.type
_entity.pdbx_description
1 polymer ?
#
loop_
_entity_poly.entity_id
_entity_poly.type
_entity_poly.pdbx_seq_one_letter_code
_entity_poly.pdbx_strand_id
1 'polypeptide(L)'
;MMKRLLTGLTLFLVLTPATIGSLAAEPHVRVREAASELTGTASVKDFGALGDGITDDTAAIQSAIDAVGKLGGTLQFPPGTYLVTSVGLRPGVRYLGYGATIKRPANQGKWVRSFNAAKEGYLYLGDEDSPMLTIEGLTFDGQRTAQTDYQQYQLEQAHLLFLQADAKRSGRLHARIVNCQFQDSVADAISLYTNVDAQIMNCTARDCFRGGITITGGNSRIQVVNFTAYGKTHATGIDVEVDGAGFGGSHRIELTMNGLMLPDGDFDLGVHDGSVVLGTNISARAPFNLYAHDASVRISNSEFGIGRYSGTGNRIVHPGDVTFQNCRFHIDGESSEEASKWAAIHVYWNLSQGEDVNQSLKLLDCDFEVGPGVAKQDTTYAIYCEGDLAERKNRLLVEGGRISSTFNYGVFINQGGTVALRGVEIEAQTPMHFGSADKWVIDALIDGVQVEEASRYAMIVTHGTNNRFTHRNVEIDESVNTIETRYGITQNQYRGRRTILGTTPPTSATHGLLGDVYRLKTPTAGGTFEWICTRTGNGVGAVWSPLTKLD
;
A
#
# COMPACT_ATOMS: atom_id res chain seq x y z
N MET A 1 -36.61 -4.56 68.55
CA MET A 1 -36.98 -3.19 68.96
C MET A 1 -38.08 -2.70 68.04
N MET A 2 -39.35 -2.99 68.38
CA MET A 2 -40.35 -2.04 68.91
C MET A 2 -40.71 -0.91 67.93
N LYS A 3 -41.90 -1.00 67.28
CA LYS A 3 -43.14 -0.18 67.51
C LYS A 3 -43.09 1.14 66.71
N ARG A 4 -44.11 1.67 66.00
CA ARG A 4 -45.60 1.63 66.01
C ARG A 4 -46.06 2.30 64.68
N LEU A 5 -47.05 1.78 63.94
CA LEU A 5 -48.52 1.91 64.04
C LEU A 5 -49.14 3.12 63.29
N LEU A 6 -50.12 2.75 62.45
CA LEU A 6 -51.20 3.50 61.79
C LEU A 6 -51.77 4.71 62.54
N THR A 7 -52.32 5.68 61.80
CA THR A 7 -53.78 6.00 61.79
C THR A 7 -54.11 7.04 60.72
N GLY A 8 -55.18 6.81 59.96
CA GLY A 8 -55.77 7.78 59.02
C GLY A 8 -56.67 8.81 59.71
N LEU A 9 -57.02 9.85 58.96
CA LEU A 9 -58.14 10.73 59.26
C LEU A 9 -58.77 11.26 57.97
N THR A 10 -60.03 10.90 57.77
CA THR A 10 -60.96 11.41 56.77
C THR A 10 -61.59 12.71 57.30
N LEU A 11 -61.71 13.78 56.50
CA LEU A 11 -62.73 14.81 56.79
C LEU A 11 -63.17 15.65 55.58
N PHE A 12 -64.46 15.47 55.27
CA PHE A 12 -65.50 16.35 54.71
C PHE A 12 -65.26 17.32 53.53
N LEU A 13 -66.05 17.00 52.51
CA LEU A 13 -66.59 17.80 51.43
C LEU A 13 -67.41 19.00 51.94
N VAL A 14 -67.17 20.20 51.40
CA VAL A 14 -68.17 21.28 51.30
C VAL A 14 -68.22 21.73 49.85
N LEU A 15 -69.38 21.49 49.22
CA LEU A 15 -69.77 21.99 47.91
C LEU A 15 -70.27 23.44 48.02
N THR A 16 -69.79 24.32 47.15
CA THR A 16 -70.52 25.52 46.71
C THR A 16 -70.53 25.58 45.19
N PRO A 17 -71.61 26.05 44.54
CA PRO A 17 -71.81 25.85 43.10
C PRO A 17 -71.37 27.04 42.24
N ALA A 18 -70.98 26.68 41.01
CA ALA A 18 -71.07 27.42 39.75
C ALA A 18 -70.21 28.69 39.55
N THR A 19 -69.29 28.61 38.58
CA THR A 19 -69.47 29.32 37.30
C THR A 19 -68.64 28.67 36.19
N ILE A 20 -69.26 28.54 35.03
CA ILE A 20 -68.77 27.84 33.83
C ILE A 20 -67.76 28.73 33.11
N GLY A 21 -66.57 28.19 32.84
CA GLY A 21 -65.51 28.83 32.06
C GLY A 21 -64.79 27.82 31.18
N SER A 22 -65.39 27.55 30.02
CA SER A 22 -64.81 27.10 28.74
C SER A 22 -63.32 26.69 28.64
N LEU A 23 -63.13 25.41 28.29
CA LEU A 23 -62.17 24.81 27.34
C LEU A 23 -60.65 24.99 27.57
N ALA A 24 -60.02 23.93 28.08
CA ALA A 24 -58.72 23.45 27.60
C ALA A 24 -58.69 21.92 27.73
N ALA A 25 -58.61 21.22 26.60
CA ALA A 25 -58.48 19.78 26.53
C ALA A 25 -57.06 19.37 26.93
N GLU A 26 -56.94 18.41 27.84
CA GLU A 26 -55.67 17.76 28.14
C GLU A 26 -55.28 16.79 27.01
N PRO A 27 -53.99 16.71 26.60
CA PRO A 27 -53.57 15.77 25.58
C PRO A 27 -53.20 14.44 26.23
N HIS A 28 -54.20 13.64 26.55
CA HIS A 28 -54.00 12.19 26.60
C HIS A 28 -54.29 11.64 25.20
N VAL A 29 -53.36 10.80 24.70
CA VAL A 29 -53.36 10.11 23.39
C VAL A 29 -52.63 10.86 22.24
N ARG A 30 -51.29 10.77 22.22
CA ARG A 30 -50.46 10.82 20.98
C ARG A 30 -49.13 10.04 21.10
N VAL A 31 -49.10 8.91 21.80
CA VAL A 31 -47.86 8.09 21.93
C VAL A 31 -47.96 6.74 21.20
N ARG A 32 -49.07 6.43 20.52
CA ARG A 32 -49.28 5.11 19.88
C ARG A 32 -49.52 5.10 18.38
N GLU A 33 -49.56 6.26 17.72
CA GLU A 33 -49.81 6.38 16.26
C GLU A 33 -48.62 6.95 15.46
N ALA A 34 -47.40 6.91 16.00
CA ALA A 34 -46.19 7.25 15.22
C ALA A 34 -45.42 6.01 14.71
N ALA A 35 -45.83 4.80 15.10
CA ALA A 35 -45.09 3.57 14.83
C ALA A 35 -45.57 2.79 13.58
N SER A 36 -46.59 3.27 12.87
CA SER A 36 -47.26 2.51 11.80
C SER A 36 -47.12 3.11 10.38
N GLU A 37 -46.34 4.19 10.19
CA GLU A 37 -46.04 4.74 8.85
C GLU A 37 -44.53 4.95 8.59
N LEU A 38 -43.63 4.21 9.27
CA LEU A 38 -42.20 4.28 8.95
C LEU A 38 -41.86 3.38 7.77
N THR A 39 -42.30 3.76 6.57
CA THR A 39 -41.63 3.32 5.34
C THR A 39 -40.33 4.11 5.16
N GLY A 40 -39.22 3.50 5.58
CA GLY A 40 -37.91 3.63 4.93
C GLY A 40 -37.03 4.83 5.26
N THR A 41 -37.45 5.85 6.02
CA THR A 41 -36.59 7.00 6.38
C THR A 41 -36.98 7.64 7.73
N ALA A 42 -35.98 7.98 8.55
CA ALA A 42 -36.15 8.77 9.78
C ALA A 42 -35.00 9.77 9.95
N SER A 43 -35.18 10.85 10.71
CA SER A 43 -34.12 11.82 11.04
C SER A 43 -33.63 11.63 12.46
N VAL A 44 -32.32 11.80 12.71
CA VAL A 44 -31.78 11.81 14.08
C VAL A 44 -32.41 12.89 14.96
N LYS A 45 -32.93 13.97 14.36
CA LYS A 45 -33.61 15.06 15.09
C LYS A 45 -34.97 14.63 15.65
N ASP A 46 -35.62 13.64 15.03
CA ASP A 46 -36.88 13.07 15.53
C ASP A 46 -36.68 12.35 16.88
N PHE A 47 -35.43 12.01 17.20
CA PHE A 47 -35.01 11.36 18.44
C PHE A 47 -34.31 12.32 19.41
N GLY A 48 -34.33 13.62 19.11
CA GLY A 48 -33.82 14.67 20.00
C GLY A 48 -32.36 15.08 19.78
N ALA A 49 -31.71 14.63 18.71
CA ALA A 49 -30.39 15.12 18.36
C ALA A 49 -30.46 16.60 17.94
N LEU A 50 -29.60 17.45 18.50
CA LEU A 50 -29.60 18.89 18.24
C LEU A 50 -28.68 19.26 17.07
N GLY A 51 -27.50 18.63 16.99
CA GLY A 51 -26.51 18.96 15.96
C GLY A 51 -25.93 20.37 16.10
N ASP A 52 -25.82 20.87 17.33
CA ASP A 52 -25.37 22.23 17.66
C ASP A 52 -23.86 22.35 17.93
N GLY A 53 -23.14 21.22 17.94
CA GLY A 53 -21.69 21.14 18.21
C GLY A 53 -21.31 21.24 19.68
N ILE A 54 -22.27 21.26 20.60
CA ILE A 54 -22.07 21.42 22.06
C ILE A 54 -22.77 20.30 22.83
N THR A 55 -23.98 19.94 22.42
CA THR A 55 -24.80 18.91 23.05
C THR A 55 -24.29 17.52 22.65
N ASP A 56 -24.18 16.62 23.63
CA ASP A 56 -23.87 15.21 23.37
C ASP A 56 -25.11 14.51 22.78
N ASP A 57 -25.08 14.30 21.47
CA ASP A 57 -26.17 13.71 20.69
C ASP A 57 -26.12 12.17 20.69
N THR A 58 -25.16 11.55 21.39
CA THR A 58 -24.90 10.11 21.35
C THR A 58 -26.15 9.28 21.65
N ALA A 59 -26.89 9.61 22.70
CA ALA A 59 -28.06 8.84 23.12
C ALA A 59 -29.24 8.97 22.13
N ALA A 60 -29.46 10.18 21.61
CA ALA A 60 -30.50 10.44 20.62
C ALA A 60 -30.20 9.70 19.31
N ILE A 61 -28.96 9.78 18.82
CA ILE A 61 -28.53 9.08 17.62
C ILE A 61 -28.61 7.56 17.82
N GLN A 62 -28.17 7.03 18.96
CA GLN A 62 -28.28 5.59 19.23
C GLN A 62 -29.73 5.11 19.20
N SER A 63 -30.65 5.89 19.77
CA SER A 63 -32.09 5.58 19.76
C SER A 63 -32.65 5.58 18.34
N ALA A 64 -32.21 6.51 17.50
CA ALA A 64 -32.59 6.56 16.08
C ALA A 64 -32.11 5.33 15.31
N ILE A 65 -30.87 4.90 15.55
CA ILE A 65 -30.29 3.68 14.98
C ILE A 65 -31.09 2.46 15.40
N ASP A 66 -31.44 2.32 16.67
CA ASP A 66 -32.19 1.17 17.17
C ASP A 66 -33.62 1.11 16.63
N ALA A 67 -34.22 2.26 16.34
CA ALA A 67 -35.53 2.35 15.71
C ALA A 67 -35.48 1.92 14.23
N VAL A 68 -34.56 2.49 13.44
CA VAL A 68 -34.42 2.19 12.00
C VAL A 68 -33.87 0.78 11.76
N GLY A 69 -32.89 0.33 12.57
CA GLY A 69 -32.22 -0.95 12.42
C GLY A 69 -33.12 -2.18 12.56
N LYS A 70 -34.29 -2.06 13.20
CA LYS A 70 -35.27 -3.15 13.30
C LYS A 70 -35.99 -3.43 11.98
N LEU A 71 -36.12 -2.40 11.14
CA LEU A 71 -36.88 -2.46 9.89
C LEU A 71 -35.97 -2.42 8.65
N GLY A 72 -34.74 -1.91 8.82
CA GLY A 72 -33.92 -1.43 7.71
C GLY A 72 -34.43 -0.07 7.20
N GLY A 73 -33.58 0.67 6.48
CA GLY A 73 -33.96 1.95 5.89
C GLY A 73 -32.90 3.03 6.03
N THR A 74 -33.30 4.28 5.82
CA THR A 74 -32.40 5.44 5.81
C THR A 74 -32.52 6.22 7.12
N LEU A 75 -31.40 6.44 7.80
CA LEU A 75 -31.28 7.38 8.91
C LEU A 75 -30.59 8.66 8.42
N GLN A 76 -31.33 9.76 8.42
CA GLN A 76 -30.87 11.06 7.97
C GLN A 76 -30.21 11.84 9.11
N PHE A 77 -29.08 12.47 8.80
CA PHE A 77 -28.39 13.45 9.60
C PHE A 77 -28.50 14.80 8.88
N PRO A 78 -29.49 15.65 9.22
CA PRO A 78 -29.57 16.99 8.66
C PRO A 78 -28.29 17.80 8.94
N PRO A 79 -27.98 18.85 8.15
CA PRO A 79 -26.78 19.66 8.40
C PRO A 79 -26.67 20.13 9.85
N GLY A 80 -25.47 20.03 10.41
CA GLY A 80 -25.20 20.27 11.82
C GLY A 80 -23.93 19.57 12.30
N THR A 81 -23.46 19.91 13.50
CA THR A 81 -22.34 19.22 14.15
C THR A 81 -22.86 18.42 15.32
N TYR A 82 -22.77 17.10 15.25
CA TYR A 82 -23.27 16.19 16.27
C TYR A 82 -22.10 15.70 17.11
N LEU A 83 -22.08 15.99 18.41
CA LEU A 83 -21.09 15.40 19.29
C LEU A 83 -21.45 13.94 19.55
N VAL A 84 -20.55 13.02 19.20
CA VAL A 84 -20.78 11.59 19.29
C VAL A 84 -19.61 10.88 19.94
N THR A 85 -19.85 10.31 21.11
CA THR A 85 -18.89 9.46 21.83
C THR A 85 -18.73 8.12 21.12
N SER A 86 -19.79 7.30 21.10
CA SER A 86 -19.79 6.00 20.41
C SER A 86 -21.19 5.49 20.16
N VAL A 87 -21.52 5.20 18.90
CA VAL A 87 -22.78 4.59 18.49
C VAL A 87 -22.55 3.26 17.76
N GLY A 88 -23.44 2.31 18.00
CA GLY A 88 -23.42 0.99 17.39
C GLY A 88 -24.11 1.02 16.04
N LEU A 89 -23.48 0.45 15.01
CA LEU A 89 -24.06 0.43 13.67
C LEU A 89 -24.86 -0.85 13.41
N ARG A 90 -25.87 -0.78 12.55
CA ARG A 90 -26.74 -1.90 12.17
C ARG A 90 -26.64 -2.16 10.66
N PRO A 91 -26.44 -3.43 10.24
CA PRO A 91 -26.61 -3.84 8.85
C PRO A 91 -27.99 -3.44 8.30
N GLY A 92 -28.08 -3.17 7.00
CA GLY A 92 -29.33 -2.78 6.34
C GLY A 92 -29.79 -1.34 6.59
N VAL A 93 -28.97 -0.53 7.27
CA VAL A 93 -29.22 0.90 7.51
C VAL A 93 -28.32 1.76 6.60
N ARG A 94 -28.93 2.76 5.96
CA ARG A 94 -28.24 3.84 5.25
C ARG A 94 -28.17 5.09 6.12
N TYR A 95 -26.98 5.44 6.58
CA TYR A 95 -26.65 6.65 7.31
C TYR A 95 -26.32 7.78 6.32
N LEU A 96 -27.25 8.70 6.11
CA LEU A 96 -27.14 9.74 5.07
C LEU A 96 -27.01 11.13 5.70
N GLY A 97 -25.95 11.88 5.41
CA GLY A 97 -25.69 13.14 6.12
C GLY A 97 -24.85 14.18 5.41
N TYR A 98 -25.24 14.59 4.21
CA TYR A 98 -24.58 15.72 3.52
C TYR A 98 -24.66 17.01 4.34
N GLY A 99 -23.50 17.58 4.67
CA GLY A 99 -23.37 18.77 5.51
C GLY A 99 -23.48 18.51 7.01
N ALA A 100 -23.54 17.24 7.43
CA ALA A 100 -23.46 16.85 8.83
C ALA A 100 -22.05 16.39 9.21
N THR A 101 -21.60 16.85 10.38
CA THR A 101 -20.31 16.48 10.97
C THR A 101 -20.54 15.64 12.22
N ILE A 102 -19.98 14.44 12.25
CA ILE A 102 -19.85 13.61 13.45
C ILE A 102 -18.55 13.99 14.14
N LYS A 103 -18.65 14.66 15.28
CA LYS A 103 -17.50 15.19 16.00
C LYS A 103 -17.27 14.43 17.30
N ARG A 104 -16.05 13.94 17.50
CA ARG A 104 -15.64 13.30 18.76
C ARG A 104 -15.64 14.35 19.89
N PRO A 105 -16.22 14.07 21.07
CA PRO A 105 -16.05 14.94 22.23
C PRO A 105 -14.58 15.03 22.70
N ALA A 106 -14.25 16.00 23.54
CA ALA A 106 -12.90 16.13 24.10
C ALA A 106 -12.57 14.99 25.08
N ASN A 107 -11.27 14.73 25.28
CA ASN A 107 -10.73 13.82 26.30
C ASN A 107 -11.30 12.39 26.29
N GLN A 108 -11.51 11.82 25.11
CA GLN A 108 -12.08 10.47 24.99
C GLN A 108 -10.99 9.40 24.95
N GLY A 109 -11.27 8.24 25.56
CA GLY A 109 -10.28 7.17 25.76
C GLY A 109 -9.95 6.34 24.51
N LYS A 110 -8.90 5.51 24.64
CA LYS A 110 -8.33 4.63 23.60
C LYS A 110 -9.36 3.75 22.89
N TRP A 111 -10.35 3.21 23.60
CA TRP A 111 -11.33 2.25 23.05
C TRP A 111 -12.66 2.89 22.62
N VAL A 112 -12.73 4.22 22.66
CA VAL A 112 -13.92 4.96 22.24
C VAL A 112 -13.85 5.17 20.73
N ARG A 113 -14.74 4.53 19.99
CA ARG A 113 -14.86 4.62 18.53
C ARG A 113 -16.19 5.28 18.17
N SER A 114 -16.18 6.32 17.34
CA SER A 114 -17.38 7.14 17.12
C SER A 114 -18.51 6.34 16.46
N PHE A 115 -18.23 5.71 15.32
CA PHE A 115 -19.14 4.81 14.63
C PHE A 115 -18.56 3.39 14.67
N ASN A 116 -19.22 2.47 15.38
CA ASN A 116 -18.64 1.19 15.75
C ASN A 116 -19.58 0.01 15.46
N ALA A 117 -19.29 -0.77 14.41
CA ALA A 117 -20.03 -1.99 14.12
C ALA A 117 -19.73 -3.14 15.09
N ALA A 118 -18.67 -3.03 15.90
CA ALA A 118 -18.31 -3.99 16.95
C ALA A 118 -18.71 -3.54 18.36
N LYS A 119 -19.54 -2.49 18.49
CA LYS A 119 -20.06 -2.07 19.79
C LYS A 119 -20.83 -3.25 20.40
N GLU A 120 -20.73 -3.43 21.71
CA GLU A 120 -21.45 -4.47 22.43
C GLU A 120 -22.96 -4.42 22.10
N GLY A 121 -23.51 -5.54 21.61
CA GLY A 121 -24.90 -5.65 21.14
C GLY A 121 -25.16 -5.30 19.67
N TYR A 122 -24.12 -4.90 18.91
CA TYR A 122 -24.21 -4.49 17.50
C TYR A 122 -23.34 -5.32 16.55
N LEU A 123 -22.36 -6.08 17.07
CA LEU A 123 -21.54 -6.99 16.28
C LEU A 123 -22.42 -7.90 15.41
N TYR A 124 -22.08 -8.01 14.13
CA TYR A 124 -22.78 -8.92 13.22
C TYR A 124 -22.40 -10.37 13.50
N LEU A 125 -23.40 -11.23 13.76
CA LEU A 125 -23.23 -12.63 14.19
C LEU A 125 -23.80 -13.64 13.19
N GLY A 126 -24.09 -13.23 11.95
CA GLY A 126 -24.71 -14.09 10.94
C GLY A 126 -23.72 -15.05 10.29
N ASP A 127 -24.20 -16.24 9.93
CA ASP A 127 -23.42 -17.20 9.13
C ASP A 127 -23.50 -16.90 7.61
N GLU A 128 -24.39 -15.99 7.20
CA GLU A 128 -24.50 -15.45 5.84
C GLU A 128 -24.00 -14.01 5.81
N ASP A 129 -23.67 -13.49 4.63
CA ASP A 129 -23.29 -12.09 4.47
C ASP A 129 -24.43 -11.13 4.87
N SER A 130 -24.10 -10.04 5.55
CA SER A 130 -25.10 -9.11 6.09
C SER A 130 -25.82 -8.32 4.99
N PRO A 131 -27.04 -7.82 5.24
CA PRO A 131 -27.58 -6.72 4.45
C PRO A 131 -26.62 -5.52 4.45
N MET A 132 -26.58 -4.79 3.34
CA MET A 132 -25.65 -3.66 3.16
C MET A 132 -25.88 -2.56 4.20
N LEU A 133 -24.86 -2.25 4.99
CA LEU A 133 -24.74 -1.01 5.75
C LEU A 133 -24.17 0.06 4.83
N THR A 134 -24.75 1.26 4.79
CA THR A 134 -24.24 2.37 3.94
C THR A 134 -24.03 3.62 4.76
N ILE A 135 -22.85 4.23 4.69
CA ILE A 135 -22.52 5.53 5.27
C ILE A 135 -22.24 6.48 4.11
N GLU A 136 -22.97 7.60 4.05
CA GLU A 136 -22.96 8.46 2.88
C GLU A 136 -23.00 9.95 3.23
N GLY A 137 -22.05 10.71 2.67
CA GLY A 137 -22.04 12.17 2.70
C GLY A 137 -21.64 12.80 4.04
N LEU A 138 -21.33 12.00 5.06
CA LEU A 138 -20.93 12.48 6.39
C LEU A 138 -19.48 12.95 6.43
N THR A 139 -19.23 13.98 7.24
CA THR A 139 -17.89 14.35 7.70
C THR A 139 -17.65 13.78 9.10
N PHE A 140 -16.49 13.21 9.36
CA PHE A 140 -16.04 12.76 10.67
C PHE A 140 -14.87 13.62 11.14
N ASP A 141 -14.99 14.22 12.32
CA ASP A 141 -13.97 15.06 12.95
C ASP A 141 -13.54 14.44 14.28
N GLY A 142 -12.29 13.96 14.35
CA GLY A 142 -11.74 13.34 15.55
C GLY A 142 -11.32 14.32 16.63
N GLN A 143 -11.40 15.63 16.36
CA GLN A 143 -11.07 16.70 17.29
C GLN A 143 -9.71 16.49 17.98
N ARG A 144 -8.70 16.06 17.22
CA ARG A 144 -7.37 15.63 17.72
C ARG A 144 -6.73 16.58 18.72
N THR A 145 -6.84 17.90 18.50
CA THR A 145 -6.26 18.92 19.39
C THR A 145 -6.94 19.04 20.76
N ALA A 146 -8.14 18.49 20.91
CA ALA A 146 -8.87 18.43 22.18
C ALA A 146 -8.81 17.04 22.84
N GLN A 147 -7.99 16.13 22.32
CA GLN A 147 -7.74 14.82 22.92
C GLN A 147 -6.45 14.84 23.76
N THR A 148 -6.25 13.77 24.53
CA THR A 148 -5.02 13.55 25.29
C THR A 148 -3.87 13.14 24.38
N ASP A 149 -2.67 12.95 24.94
CA ASP A 149 -1.51 12.41 24.22
C ASP A 149 -1.88 11.19 23.37
N TYR A 150 -1.44 11.19 22.11
CA TYR A 150 -1.79 10.15 21.13
C TYR A 150 -0.64 9.81 20.17
N GLN A 151 0.41 10.64 20.10
CA GLN A 151 1.51 10.51 19.13
C GLN A 151 2.43 9.30 19.36
N GLN A 152 2.31 8.61 20.49
CA GLN A 152 3.01 7.36 20.79
C GLN A 152 2.01 6.23 21.04
N TYR A 153 0.98 6.13 20.20
CA TYR A 153 0.01 5.04 20.17
C TYR A 153 -0.90 4.92 21.41
N GLN A 154 -0.91 5.93 22.30
CA GLN A 154 -1.74 5.92 23.50
C GLN A 154 -3.25 5.81 23.19
N LEU A 155 -3.68 6.33 22.04
CA LEU A 155 -5.07 6.29 21.59
C LEU A 155 -5.28 5.46 20.31
N GLU A 156 -4.35 4.59 19.92
CA GLU A 156 -4.32 3.91 18.60
C GLU A 156 -5.58 3.11 18.22
N GLN A 157 -6.54 2.91 19.12
CA GLN A 157 -7.78 2.14 18.91
C GLN A 157 -9.03 3.03 18.82
N ALA A 158 -8.84 4.35 18.87
CA ALA A 158 -9.89 5.35 18.99
C ALA A 158 -10.42 5.81 17.62
N HIS A 159 -10.65 4.85 16.71
CA HIS A 159 -10.98 5.10 15.31
C HIS A 159 -12.30 5.86 15.13
N LEU A 160 -12.43 6.60 14.02
CA LEU A 160 -13.67 7.30 13.69
C LEU A 160 -14.75 6.32 13.22
N LEU A 161 -14.39 5.42 12.31
CA LEU A 161 -15.24 4.34 11.81
C LEU A 161 -14.54 3.00 12.00
N PHE A 162 -15.19 2.07 12.71
CA PHE A 162 -14.66 0.72 12.94
C PHE A 162 -15.66 -0.34 12.48
N LEU A 163 -15.22 -1.21 11.56
CA LEU A 163 -16.03 -2.26 10.95
C LEU A 163 -15.46 -3.64 11.26
N GLN A 164 -16.33 -4.54 11.69
CA GLN A 164 -16.00 -5.92 12.05
C GLN A 164 -17.28 -6.76 12.08
N ALA A 165 -17.19 -8.03 11.69
CA ALA A 165 -18.14 -9.08 12.05
C ALA A 165 -17.47 -10.14 12.95
N ASP A 166 -18.27 -11.02 13.56
CA ASP A 166 -17.75 -12.08 14.42
C ASP A 166 -16.88 -13.06 13.62
N ALA A 167 -15.60 -13.14 13.96
CA ALA A 167 -14.64 -14.07 13.35
C ALA A 167 -15.02 -15.55 13.55
N LYS A 168 -15.95 -15.89 14.45
CA LYS A 168 -16.45 -17.26 14.64
C LYS A 168 -17.55 -17.65 13.64
N ARG A 169 -18.03 -16.69 12.85
CA ARG A 169 -19.17 -16.83 11.93
C ARG A 169 -18.69 -16.68 10.50
N SER A 170 -19.32 -17.40 9.56
CA SER A 170 -18.92 -17.36 8.15
C SER A 170 -19.34 -16.09 7.43
N GLY A 171 -20.39 -15.42 7.92
CA GLY A 171 -20.93 -14.22 7.32
C GLY A 171 -20.04 -13.00 7.49
N ARG A 172 -19.91 -12.19 6.44
CA ARG A 172 -19.21 -10.91 6.48
C ARG A 172 -20.18 -9.76 6.70
N LEU A 173 -19.68 -8.69 7.34
CA LEU A 173 -20.37 -7.40 7.36
C LEU A 173 -20.20 -6.72 6.00
N HIS A 174 -21.31 -6.54 5.26
CA HIS A 174 -21.33 -5.74 4.03
C HIS A 174 -21.45 -4.26 4.35
N ALA A 175 -20.52 -3.45 3.86
CA ALA A 175 -20.47 -2.02 4.10
C ALA A 175 -20.13 -1.20 2.84
N ARG A 176 -20.77 -0.04 2.71
CA ARG A 176 -20.47 0.99 1.72
C ARG A 176 -20.21 2.32 2.42
N ILE A 177 -19.07 2.94 2.13
CA ILE A 177 -18.67 4.25 2.64
C ILE A 177 -18.48 5.15 1.43
N VAL A 178 -19.32 6.16 1.28
CA VAL A 178 -19.47 6.89 0.02
C VAL A 178 -19.49 8.39 0.26
N ASN A 179 -18.66 9.14 -0.46
CA ASN A 179 -18.64 10.61 -0.37
C ASN A 179 -18.40 11.14 1.05
N CYS A 180 -17.69 10.39 1.89
CA CYS A 180 -17.38 10.75 3.27
C CYS A 180 -16.02 11.45 3.38
N GLN A 181 -15.91 12.34 4.37
CA GLN A 181 -14.67 13.04 4.71
C GLN A 181 -14.27 12.68 6.13
N PHE A 182 -12.98 12.47 6.38
CA PHE A 182 -12.43 12.15 7.68
C PHE A 182 -11.30 13.13 7.99
N GLN A 183 -11.28 13.68 9.20
CA GLN A 183 -10.26 14.66 9.57
C GLN A 183 -9.88 14.61 11.05
N ASP A 184 -8.66 15.07 11.32
CA ASP A 184 -8.17 15.40 12.67
C ASP A 184 -8.40 14.25 13.67
N SER A 185 -8.00 13.04 13.30
CA SER A 185 -8.17 11.85 14.13
C SER A 185 -6.93 11.55 14.98
N VAL A 186 -7.14 10.96 16.15
CA VAL A 186 -6.09 10.44 17.06
C VAL A 186 -5.74 8.97 16.81
N ALA A 187 -6.43 8.32 15.88
CA ALA A 187 -6.22 6.95 15.40
C ALA A 187 -6.69 6.84 13.94
N ASP A 188 -6.84 5.64 13.40
CA ASP A 188 -7.30 5.45 12.03
C ASP A 188 -8.66 6.10 11.76
N ALA A 189 -8.84 6.65 10.57
CA ALA A 189 -10.13 7.17 10.13
C ALA A 189 -11.12 6.03 9.86
N ILE A 190 -10.78 5.13 8.94
CA ILE A 190 -11.56 3.91 8.63
C ILE A 190 -10.73 2.70 9.00
N SER A 191 -11.17 1.94 9.99
CA SER A 191 -10.53 0.70 10.42
C SER A 191 -11.40 -0.51 10.07
N LEU A 192 -10.85 -1.40 9.24
CA LEU A 192 -11.48 -2.63 8.77
C LEU A 192 -10.79 -3.81 9.44
N TYR A 193 -11.47 -4.45 10.38
CA TYR A 193 -10.96 -5.63 11.05
C TYR A 193 -11.53 -6.90 10.40
N THR A 194 -11.95 -7.90 11.18
CA THR A 194 -12.23 -9.24 10.66
C THR A 194 -13.61 -9.36 10.02
N ASN A 195 -13.69 -10.23 9.01
CA ASN A 195 -14.93 -10.60 8.32
C ASN A 195 -15.68 -9.40 7.71
N VAL A 196 -15.00 -8.54 6.96
CA VAL A 196 -15.61 -7.36 6.36
C VAL A 196 -15.63 -7.46 4.83
N ASP A 197 -16.76 -7.10 4.23
CA ASP A 197 -16.88 -6.82 2.80
C ASP A 197 -17.20 -5.34 2.62
N ALA A 198 -16.21 -4.52 2.20
CA ALA A 198 -16.32 -3.08 2.19
C ALA A 198 -16.03 -2.44 0.84
N GLN A 199 -16.85 -1.46 0.47
CA GLN A 199 -16.62 -0.53 -0.64
C GLN A 199 -16.42 0.88 -0.10
N ILE A 200 -15.26 1.48 -0.34
CA ILE A 200 -14.92 2.86 0.03
C ILE A 200 -14.78 3.67 -1.25
N MET A 201 -15.64 4.67 -1.44
CA MET A 201 -15.80 5.37 -2.72
C MET A 201 -15.87 6.88 -2.56
N ASN A 202 -15.03 7.60 -3.31
CA ASN A 202 -14.99 9.07 -3.35
C ASN A 202 -14.81 9.69 -1.96
N CYS A 203 -13.91 9.13 -1.17
CA CYS A 203 -13.69 9.53 0.21
C CYS A 203 -12.37 10.29 0.36
N THR A 204 -12.29 11.13 1.39
CA THR A 204 -11.05 11.83 1.75
C THR A 204 -10.69 11.65 3.21
N ALA A 205 -9.40 11.60 3.52
CA ALA A 205 -8.88 11.65 4.88
C ALA A 205 -7.83 12.77 5.02
N ARG A 206 -7.82 13.49 6.13
CA ARG A 206 -6.82 14.53 6.40
C ARG A 206 -6.33 14.47 7.84
N ASP A 207 -5.02 14.47 8.04
CA ASP A 207 -4.40 14.54 9.37
C ASP A 207 -4.97 13.48 10.34
N CYS A 208 -5.16 12.26 9.84
CA CYS A 208 -5.64 11.13 10.62
C CYS A 208 -4.44 10.28 11.04
N PHE A 209 -4.20 10.17 12.34
CA PHE A 209 -3.07 9.41 12.87
C PHE A 209 -3.09 7.95 12.39
N ARG A 210 -1.92 7.42 12.01
CA ARG A 210 -1.68 6.11 11.38
C ARG A 210 -2.25 5.91 9.97
N GLY A 211 -3.55 6.12 9.75
CA GLY A 211 -4.17 5.72 8.49
C GLY A 211 -5.46 6.43 8.15
N GLY A 212 -5.63 6.74 6.86
CA GLY A 212 -6.92 7.10 6.29
C GLY A 212 -7.81 5.85 6.12
N ILE A 213 -7.22 4.77 5.63
CA ILE A 213 -7.82 3.44 5.55
C ILE A 213 -6.84 2.44 6.15
N THR A 214 -7.29 1.69 7.13
CA THR A 214 -6.49 0.66 7.80
C THR A 214 -7.18 -0.69 7.70
N ILE A 215 -6.49 -1.71 7.22
CA ILE A 215 -7.02 -3.07 6.99
C ILE A 215 -6.19 -4.05 7.80
N THR A 216 -6.76 -4.57 8.88
CA THR A 216 -6.02 -5.41 9.84
C THR A 216 -6.68 -6.76 10.12
N GLY A 217 -7.83 -7.06 9.53
CA GLY A 217 -8.51 -8.34 9.73
C GLY A 217 -8.77 -9.13 8.46
N GLY A 218 -8.49 -10.42 8.54
CA GLY A 218 -8.65 -11.40 7.48
C GLY A 218 -10.08 -11.88 7.28
N ASN A 219 -10.23 -12.78 6.30
CA ASN A 219 -11.50 -13.18 5.70
C ASN A 219 -12.29 -11.97 5.20
N SER A 220 -11.61 -11.02 4.55
CA SER A 220 -12.19 -9.73 4.15
C SER A 220 -12.04 -9.46 2.66
N ARG A 221 -13.02 -8.75 2.08
CA ARG A 221 -13.02 -8.26 0.70
C ARG A 221 -13.14 -6.75 0.72
N ILE A 222 -12.20 -6.03 0.12
CA ILE A 222 -12.15 -4.57 0.18
C ILE A 222 -11.97 -4.00 -1.22
N GLN A 223 -12.80 -3.01 -1.54
CA GLN A 223 -12.68 -2.20 -2.74
C GLN A 223 -12.55 -0.72 -2.35
N VAL A 224 -11.49 -0.08 -2.85
CA VAL A 224 -11.24 1.35 -2.68
C VAL A 224 -11.25 2.02 -4.05
N VAL A 225 -12.10 3.04 -4.22
CA VAL A 225 -12.23 3.80 -5.47
C VAL A 225 -12.20 5.29 -5.19
N ASN A 226 -11.31 6.03 -5.84
CA ASN A 226 -11.18 7.49 -5.70
C ASN A 226 -11.02 7.91 -4.23
N PHE A 227 -9.91 7.51 -3.61
CA PHE A 227 -9.58 7.91 -2.25
C PHE A 227 -8.40 8.86 -2.26
N THR A 228 -8.53 9.97 -1.53
CA THR A 228 -7.46 10.96 -1.40
C THR A 228 -7.14 11.19 0.06
N ALA A 229 -5.88 11.06 0.45
CA ALA A 229 -5.47 11.33 1.82
C ALA A 229 -4.36 12.38 1.89
N TYR A 230 -4.43 13.21 2.94
CA TYR A 230 -3.49 14.31 3.18
C TYR A 230 -2.93 14.24 4.60
N GLY A 231 -1.63 14.43 4.75
CA GLY A 231 -0.89 14.10 5.97
C GLY A 231 0.13 15.13 6.43
N LYS A 232 -0.25 16.41 6.54
CA LYS A 232 0.68 17.47 6.98
C LYS A 232 1.18 17.26 8.42
N THR A 233 0.30 16.80 9.30
CA THR A 233 0.61 16.58 10.73
C THR A 233 1.01 15.14 10.99
N HIS A 234 0.40 14.19 10.28
CA HIS A 234 0.62 12.75 10.37
C HIS A 234 0.56 12.18 8.98
N ALA A 235 1.48 11.27 8.64
CA ALA A 235 1.35 10.50 7.42
C ALA A 235 -0.02 9.80 7.44
N THR A 236 -0.88 10.20 6.51
CA THR A 236 -2.26 9.74 6.43
C THR A 236 -2.41 9.07 5.07
N GLY A 237 -2.45 7.74 5.05
CA GLY A 237 -2.48 7.00 3.80
C GLY A 237 -3.31 5.73 3.88
N ILE A 238 -2.81 4.66 3.27
CA ILE A 238 -3.37 3.32 3.40
C ILE A 238 -2.38 2.43 4.15
N ASP A 239 -2.88 1.73 5.15
CA ASP A 239 -2.13 0.84 6.02
C ASP A 239 -2.80 -0.54 6.01
N VAL A 240 -2.15 -1.53 5.39
CA VAL A 240 -2.63 -2.92 5.38
C VAL A 240 -1.67 -3.76 6.20
N GLU A 241 -2.12 -4.24 7.35
CA GLU A 241 -1.33 -5.05 8.28
C GLU A 241 -2.22 -6.15 8.84
N VAL A 242 -2.36 -7.26 8.11
CA VAL A 242 -3.34 -8.29 8.48
C VAL A 242 -2.88 -9.14 9.66
N ASP A 243 -3.23 -8.68 10.86
CA ASP A 243 -2.91 -9.29 12.15
C ASP A 243 -4.04 -10.15 12.74
N GLY A 244 -5.29 -9.81 12.42
CA GLY A 244 -6.48 -10.47 12.96
C GLY A 244 -6.97 -11.58 12.05
N ALA A 245 -6.97 -12.83 12.53
CA ALA A 245 -7.62 -13.93 11.83
C ALA A 245 -9.15 -13.78 11.83
N GLY A 246 -9.77 -13.88 10.64
CA GLY A 246 -11.21 -13.97 10.47
C GLY A 246 -11.73 -15.40 10.57
N PHE A 247 -12.87 -15.66 9.90
CA PHE A 247 -13.49 -16.98 9.88
C PHE A 247 -12.53 -18.09 9.43
N GLY A 248 -12.60 -19.23 10.11
CA GLY A 248 -11.73 -20.38 9.85
C GLY A 248 -10.25 -20.15 10.19
N GLY A 249 -9.91 -19.07 10.89
CA GLY A 249 -8.52 -18.71 11.18
C GLY A 249 -7.79 -18.05 10.02
N SER A 250 -8.50 -17.61 8.97
CA SER A 250 -7.90 -17.04 7.77
C SER A 250 -7.48 -15.59 7.95
N HIS A 251 -6.27 -15.27 7.48
CA HIS A 251 -5.75 -13.91 7.31
C HIS A 251 -5.90 -13.42 5.86
N ARG A 252 -6.45 -14.24 4.97
CA ARG A 252 -6.65 -13.87 3.57
C ARG A 252 -7.52 -12.63 3.43
N ILE A 253 -7.07 -11.71 2.59
CA ILE A 253 -7.88 -10.62 2.06
C ILE A 253 -7.90 -10.60 0.53
N GLU A 254 -8.96 -10.02 -0.02
CA GLU A 254 -9.02 -9.61 -1.43
C GLU A 254 -9.16 -8.09 -1.46
N LEU A 255 -8.14 -7.39 -1.96
CA LEU A 255 -8.08 -5.93 -2.00
C LEU A 255 -8.01 -5.43 -3.44
N THR A 256 -8.92 -4.53 -3.80
CA THR A 256 -8.86 -3.79 -5.07
C THR A 256 -8.77 -2.29 -4.81
N MET A 257 -7.87 -1.60 -5.50
CA MET A 257 -7.65 -0.16 -5.38
C MET A 257 -7.60 0.49 -6.76
N ASN A 258 -8.41 1.54 -6.96
CA ASN A 258 -8.39 2.33 -8.19
C ASN A 258 -8.54 3.83 -7.88
N GLY A 259 -7.57 4.64 -8.28
CA GLY A 259 -7.61 6.08 -8.06
C GLY A 259 -7.29 6.43 -6.62
N LEU A 260 -6.07 6.10 -6.18
CA LEU A 260 -5.58 6.41 -4.85
C LEU A 260 -4.58 7.57 -4.96
N MET A 261 -4.83 8.68 -4.27
CA MET A 261 -3.93 9.85 -4.26
C MET A 261 -3.43 10.16 -2.85
N LEU A 262 -2.14 9.94 -2.63
CA LEU A 262 -1.43 10.06 -1.36
C LEU A 262 -0.20 10.98 -1.52
N PRO A 263 -0.42 12.30 -1.71
CA PRO A 263 0.67 13.26 -1.93
C PRO A 263 1.68 13.36 -0.77
N ASP A 264 1.28 13.01 0.45
CA ASP A 264 2.07 13.06 1.68
C ASP A 264 1.67 11.95 2.67
N GLY A 265 1.00 10.91 2.14
CA GLY A 265 0.51 9.76 2.91
C GLY A 265 1.25 8.47 2.56
N ASP A 266 1.34 7.56 3.53
CA ASP A 266 2.04 6.28 3.40
C ASP A 266 1.26 5.29 2.53
N PHE A 267 2.00 4.45 1.81
CA PHE A 267 1.45 3.28 1.13
C PHE A 267 2.11 2.03 1.71
N ASP A 268 1.43 1.43 2.69
CA ASP A 268 1.89 0.24 3.38
C ASP A 268 1.00 -0.96 3.07
N LEU A 269 1.62 -2.03 2.57
CA LEU A 269 0.93 -3.24 2.15
C LEU A 269 1.59 -4.49 2.73
N GLY A 270 1.04 -4.99 3.83
CA GLY A 270 1.39 -6.24 4.49
C GLY A 270 0.31 -7.31 4.34
N VAL A 271 0.56 -8.27 3.44
CA VAL A 271 -0.41 -9.31 3.08
C VAL A 271 0.21 -10.71 3.03
N HIS A 272 -0.59 -11.71 3.43
CA HIS A 272 -0.22 -13.12 3.46
C HIS A 272 -1.43 -14.07 3.36
N ASP A 273 -1.27 -15.38 3.58
CA ASP A 273 -2.34 -16.39 3.57
C ASP A 273 -3.12 -16.45 2.24
N GLY A 274 -2.39 -16.47 1.12
CA GLY A 274 -2.96 -16.50 -0.22
C GLY A 274 -3.73 -15.22 -0.60
N SER A 275 -3.46 -14.10 0.07
CA SER A 275 -4.10 -12.81 -0.22
C SER A 275 -3.87 -12.33 -1.64
N VAL A 276 -4.85 -11.61 -2.17
CA VAL A 276 -4.82 -11.06 -3.53
C VAL A 276 -5.03 -9.55 -3.48
N VAL A 277 -4.11 -8.81 -4.09
CA VAL A 277 -4.16 -7.34 -4.15
C VAL A 277 -4.04 -6.87 -5.61
N LEU A 278 -4.99 -6.08 -6.06
CA LEU A 278 -5.01 -5.46 -7.40
C LEU A 278 -5.08 -3.94 -7.26
N GLY A 279 -4.11 -3.22 -7.81
CA GLY A 279 -4.03 -1.76 -7.74
C GLY A 279 -3.87 -1.11 -9.11
N THR A 280 -4.53 0.03 -9.34
CA THR A 280 -4.26 0.87 -10.50
C THR A 280 -4.54 2.35 -10.25
N ASN A 281 -3.90 3.25 -11.00
CA ASN A 281 -4.03 4.69 -10.84
C ASN A 281 -3.71 5.13 -9.40
N ILE A 282 -2.61 4.62 -8.85
CA ILE A 282 -2.12 4.98 -7.52
C ILE A 282 -1.03 6.03 -7.70
N SER A 283 -1.10 7.13 -6.95
CA SER A 283 -0.05 8.12 -6.83
C SER A 283 0.28 8.27 -5.35
N ALA A 284 1.46 7.83 -4.92
CA ALA A 284 1.91 7.91 -3.54
C ALA A 284 3.32 8.48 -3.46
N ARG A 285 3.60 9.43 -2.56
CA ARG A 285 4.93 10.06 -2.44
C ARG A 285 5.66 9.80 -1.11
N ALA A 286 4.93 9.38 -0.09
CA ALA A 286 5.52 8.99 1.19
C ALA A 286 5.90 7.49 1.15
N PRO A 287 6.70 6.97 2.10
CA PRO A 287 7.40 5.71 1.92
C PRO A 287 6.50 4.56 1.48
N PHE A 288 7.01 3.80 0.52
CA PHE A 288 6.33 2.65 -0.05
C PHE A 288 6.84 1.37 0.62
N ASN A 289 6.00 0.63 1.34
CA ASN A 289 6.37 -0.66 1.91
C ASN A 289 5.43 -1.76 1.43
N LEU A 290 6.01 -2.83 0.90
CA LEU A 290 5.25 -3.99 0.44
C LEU A 290 5.87 -5.27 1.01
N TYR A 291 5.05 -6.00 1.77
CA TYR A 291 5.32 -7.32 2.31
C TYR A 291 4.26 -8.28 1.76
N ALA A 292 4.68 -9.26 0.96
CA ALA A 292 3.76 -10.14 0.23
C ALA A 292 4.11 -11.62 0.36
N HIS A 293 4.23 -12.11 1.60
CA HIS A 293 4.54 -13.50 1.88
C HIS A 293 3.36 -14.41 1.52
N ASP A 294 3.55 -15.39 0.63
CA ASP A 294 2.43 -16.23 0.13
C ASP A 294 1.22 -15.39 -0.34
N ALA A 295 1.49 -14.32 -1.09
CA ALA A 295 0.46 -13.43 -1.61
C ALA A 295 0.73 -13.02 -3.05
N SER A 296 -0.33 -12.60 -3.75
CA SER A 296 -0.24 -12.11 -5.12
C SER A 296 -0.63 -10.64 -5.19
N VAL A 297 0.28 -9.80 -5.67
CA VAL A 297 0.09 -8.35 -5.78
C VAL A 297 0.32 -7.92 -7.23
N ARG A 298 -0.65 -7.23 -7.83
CA ARG A 298 -0.54 -6.65 -9.19
C ARG A 298 -0.89 -5.17 -9.13
N ILE A 299 0.07 -4.31 -9.43
CA ILE A 299 -0.11 -2.86 -9.48
C ILE A 299 0.20 -2.35 -10.88
N SER A 300 -0.64 -1.47 -11.43
CA SER A 300 -0.44 -0.96 -12.79
C SER A 300 -0.83 0.50 -12.99
N ASN A 301 -0.21 1.20 -13.94
CA ASN A 301 -0.52 2.61 -14.24
C ASN A 301 -0.43 3.51 -13.00
N SER A 302 0.66 3.37 -12.24
CA SER A 302 0.82 4.00 -10.94
C SER A 302 2.18 4.67 -10.79
N GLU A 303 2.27 5.63 -9.87
CA GLU A 303 3.46 6.41 -9.59
C GLU A 303 3.78 6.36 -8.09
N PHE A 304 5.05 6.10 -7.78
CA PHE A 304 5.58 6.04 -6.43
C PHE A 304 6.76 7.00 -6.29
N GLY A 305 6.60 8.01 -5.45
CA GLY A 305 7.64 8.91 -4.96
C GLY A 305 8.33 8.30 -3.76
N ILE A 306 9.66 8.42 -3.73
CA ILE A 306 10.54 7.66 -2.85
C ILE A 306 11.41 8.66 -2.07
N GLY A 307 11.23 8.69 -0.76
CA GLY A 307 12.06 9.45 0.17
C GLY A 307 13.43 8.82 0.48
N ARG A 308 14.21 9.47 1.36
CA ARG A 308 15.56 9.07 1.77
C ARG A 308 15.62 7.62 2.23
N TYR A 309 16.69 6.91 1.87
CA TYR A 309 17.05 5.65 2.51
C TYR A 309 17.36 5.92 3.98
N SER A 310 16.38 5.72 4.85
CA SER A 310 16.58 5.74 6.29
C SER A 310 15.70 4.67 6.92
N GLY A 311 16.32 3.64 7.48
CA GLY A 311 15.61 2.60 8.21
C GLY A 311 14.70 1.73 7.32
N THR A 312 13.38 1.90 7.49
CA THR A 312 12.33 0.97 7.04
C THR A 312 11.60 1.40 5.77
N GLY A 313 12.01 2.43 5.04
CA GLY A 313 11.26 2.93 3.87
C GLY A 313 11.65 2.31 2.53
N ASN A 314 10.69 2.20 1.60
CA ASN A 314 10.88 1.87 0.16
C ASN A 314 11.34 0.44 -0.13
N ARG A 315 10.70 -0.52 0.55
CA ARG A 315 11.07 -1.94 0.49
C ARG A 315 9.98 -2.80 -0.11
N ILE A 316 10.42 -3.77 -0.90
CA ILE A 316 9.65 -4.94 -1.29
C ILE A 316 10.27 -6.13 -0.56
N VAL A 317 9.50 -6.73 0.34
CA VAL A 317 9.94 -7.81 1.20
C VAL A 317 9.10 -9.06 0.94
N HIS A 318 9.76 -10.21 0.86
CA HIS A 318 9.11 -11.50 0.62
C HIS A 318 8.14 -11.49 -0.60
N PRO A 319 8.54 -11.02 -1.80
CA PRO A 319 7.61 -10.89 -2.93
C PRO A 319 7.15 -12.26 -3.47
N GLY A 320 6.06 -12.83 -2.93
CA GLY A 320 5.48 -14.09 -3.39
C GLY A 320 5.22 -14.14 -4.90
N ASP A 321 4.19 -13.44 -5.37
CA ASP A 321 3.97 -13.14 -6.79
C ASP A 321 3.58 -11.67 -6.97
N VAL A 322 4.60 -10.81 -7.08
CA VAL A 322 4.44 -9.36 -7.17
C VAL A 322 4.75 -8.87 -8.58
N THR A 323 3.85 -8.06 -9.14
CA THR A 323 4.01 -7.43 -10.46
C THR A 323 3.68 -5.94 -10.40
N PHE A 324 4.59 -5.12 -10.90
CA PHE A 324 4.32 -3.73 -11.28
C PHE A 324 4.33 -3.64 -12.80
N GLN A 325 3.34 -2.96 -13.38
CA GLN A 325 3.24 -2.79 -14.83
C GLN A 325 2.90 -1.36 -15.22
N ASN A 326 3.66 -0.76 -16.15
CA ASN A 326 3.45 0.63 -16.56
C ASN A 326 3.44 1.58 -15.34
N CYS A 327 4.42 1.42 -14.46
CA CYS A 327 4.55 2.22 -13.24
C CYS A 327 5.79 3.10 -13.28
N ARG A 328 5.74 4.26 -12.63
CA ARG A 328 6.87 5.16 -12.45
C ARG A 328 7.34 5.16 -11.01
N PHE A 329 8.65 5.04 -10.82
CA PHE A 329 9.32 5.16 -9.53
C PHE A 329 10.27 6.35 -9.58
N HIS A 330 10.06 7.34 -8.72
CA HIS A 330 10.84 8.56 -8.71
C HIS A 330 11.38 8.85 -7.31
N ILE A 331 12.68 9.15 -7.21
CA ILE A 331 13.27 9.60 -5.94
C ILE A 331 13.10 11.11 -5.85
N ASP A 332 12.24 11.64 -4.97
CA ASP A 332 11.96 13.08 -4.84
C ASP A 332 12.35 13.68 -3.48
N GLY A 333 13.07 12.94 -2.64
CA GLY A 333 13.59 13.47 -1.39
C GLY A 333 14.73 14.49 -1.55
N GLU A 334 14.96 15.28 -0.50
CA GLU A 334 16.09 16.22 -0.41
C GLU A 334 17.27 15.58 0.33
N SER A 335 18.48 15.71 -0.22
CA SER A 335 19.71 15.23 0.41
C SER A 335 20.04 15.96 1.71
N SER A 336 20.64 15.24 2.67
CA SER A 336 21.31 15.84 3.83
C SER A 336 22.75 16.25 3.53
N GLU A 337 23.40 16.94 4.48
CA GLU A 337 24.84 17.25 4.39
C GLU A 337 25.71 15.97 4.34
N GLU A 338 25.31 14.91 5.04
CA GLU A 338 26.00 13.61 5.01
C GLU A 338 25.57 12.77 3.81
N ALA A 339 26.55 12.20 3.10
CA ALA A 339 26.32 11.31 1.98
C ALA A 339 25.51 10.07 2.40
N SER A 340 24.48 9.76 1.63
CA SER A 340 23.54 8.66 1.88
C SER A 340 23.39 7.76 0.64
N LYS A 341 22.85 6.57 0.84
CA LYS A 341 22.41 5.69 -0.26
C LYS A 341 20.94 5.97 -0.53
N TRP A 342 20.44 5.67 -1.73
CA TRP A 342 19.03 5.84 -2.08
C TRP A 342 18.63 4.75 -3.07
N ALA A 343 17.54 4.03 -2.82
CA ALA A 343 17.04 3.02 -3.74
C ALA A 343 15.59 3.35 -4.11
N ALA A 344 15.27 3.40 -5.40
CA ALA A 344 13.88 3.57 -5.83
C ALA A 344 13.06 2.32 -5.47
N ILE A 345 13.65 1.13 -5.66
CA ILE A 345 13.14 -0.12 -5.11
C ILE A 345 14.27 -0.84 -4.36
N HIS A 346 14.03 -1.16 -3.09
CA HIS A 346 14.90 -2.04 -2.32
C HIS A 346 14.23 -3.40 -2.11
N VAL A 347 14.83 -4.45 -2.66
CA VAL A 347 14.28 -5.80 -2.63
C VAL A 347 14.96 -6.64 -1.56
N TYR A 348 14.15 -7.13 -0.63
CA TYR A 348 14.50 -8.15 0.35
C TYR A 348 13.75 -9.43 0.01
N TRP A 349 14.47 -10.42 -0.53
CA TRP A 349 13.92 -11.77 -0.67
C TRP A 349 13.61 -12.40 0.69
N ASN A 350 14.28 -11.90 1.75
CA ASN A 350 14.17 -12.41 3.10
C ASN A 350 14.79 -11.43 4.12
N LEU A 351 14.07 -11.15 5.21
CA LEU A 351 14.64 -10.57 6.43
C LEU A 351 14.76 -11.69 7.48
N SER A 352 15.95 -11.92 8.04
CA SER A 352 16.19 -12.86 9.16
C SER A 352 15.91 -14.36 8.92
N GLN A 353 16.75 -15.03 8.12
CA GLN A 353 16.81 -16.51 8.05
C GLN A 353 15.54 -17.25 7.57
N GLY A 354 14.55 -16.58 6.99
CA GLY A 354 13.37 -17.24 6.42
C GLY A 354 13.69 -18.29 5.33
N GLU A 355 12.70 -19.12 4.99
CA GLU A 355 12.83 -20.23 4.04
C GLU A 355 12.09 -20.00 2.72
N ASP A 356 11.63 -18.78 2.46
CA ASP A 356 10.79 -18.49 1.30
C ASP A 356 11.52 -18.75 -0.03
N VAL A 357 10.86 -19.54 -0.86
CA VAL A 357 11.33 -20.02 -2.16
C VAL A 357 10.30 -19.76 -3.24
N ASN A 358 10.73 -19.80 -4.50
CA ASN A 358 9.90 -19.58 -5.69
C ASN A 358 9.19 -18.22 -5.73
N GLN A 359 9.77 -17.21 -5.06
CA GLN A 359 9.27 -15.84 -5.08
C GLN A 359 9.46 -15.20 -6.46
N SER A 360 8.63 -14.22 -6.80
CA SER A 360 8.69 -13.53 -8.08
C SER A 360 8.38 -12.04 -7.92
N LEU A 361 9.32 -11.21 -8.36
CA LEU A 361 9.12 -9.78 -8.57
C LEU A 361 9.27 -9.46 -10.05
N LYS A 362 8.22 -8.87 -10.65
CA LYS A 362 8.17 -8.47 -12.05
C LYS A 362 7.96 -6.96 -12.16
N LEU A 363 8.81 -6.29 -12.91
CA LEU A 363 8.75 -4.87 -13.23
C LEU A 363 8.63 -4.77 -14.75
N LEU A 364 7.42 -4.47 -15.24
CA LEU A 364 7.05 -4.54 -16.65
C LEU A 364 6.75 -3.12 -17.15
N ASP A 365 7.47 -2.65 -18.16
CA ASP A 365 7.33 -1.30 -18.71
C ASP A 365 7.38 -0.21 -17.61
N CYS A 366 8.30 -0.37 -16.65
CA CYS A 366 8.44 0.55 -15.53
C CYS A 366 9.55 1.58 -15.77
N ASP A 367 9.27 2.83 -15.41
CA ASP A 367 10.21 3.95 -15.52
C ASP A 367 10.79 4.35 -14.18
N PHE A 368 12.08 4.71 -14.16
CA PHE A 368 12.81 5.10 -12.97
C PHE A 368 13.52 6.43 -13.19
N GLU A 369 13.35 7.36 -12.25
CA GLU A 369 14.05 8.66 -12.27
C GLU A 369 14.50 9.14 -10.89
N VAL A 370 15.50 10.03 -10.86
CA VAL A 370 15.94 10.74 -9.66
C VAL A 370 15.62 12.22 -9.84
N GLY A 371 14.90 12.78 -8.88
CA GLY A 371 14.54 14.18 -8.84
C GLY A 371 15.73 15.09 -8.51
N PRO A 372 15.61 16.40 -8.79
CA PRO A 372 16.71 17.36 -8.66
C PRO A 372 17.16 17.62 -7.21
N GLY A 373 16.39 17.18 -6.21
CA GLY A 373 16.70 17.33 -4.78
C GLY A 373 17.82 16.41 -4.28
N VAL A 374 18.20 15.40 -5.06
CA VAL A 374 19.27 14.45 -4.71
C VAL A 374 20.63 14.96 -5.18
N ALA A 375 21.53 15.18 -4.23
CA ALA A 375 22.85 15.72 -4.45
C ALA A 375 23.83 14.67 -4.98
N LYS A 376 24.85 15.11 -5.73
CA LYS A 376 25.80 14.23 -6.44
C LYS A 376 26.65 13.33 -5.53
N GLN A 377 26.81 13.68 -4.25
CA GLN A 377 27.55 12.85 -3.29
C GLN A 377 26.77 11.61 -2.85
N ASP A 378 25.44 11.62 -3.03
CA ASP A 378 24.60 10.48 -2.67
C ASP A 378 24.74 9.38 -3.72
N THR A 379 24.58 8.14 -3.28
CA THR A 379 24.60 6.98 -4.17
C THR A 379 23.18 6.51 -4.44
N THR A 380 22.75 6.56 -5.70
CA THR A 380 21.40 6.18 -6.12
C THR A 380 21.36 4.85 -6.86
N TYR A 381 20.34 4.05 -6.58
CA TYR A 381 20.05 2.75 -7.18
C TYR A 381 18.61 2.78 -7.70
N ALA A 382 18.37 2.42 -8.96
CA ALA A 382 16.99 2.24 -9.43
C ALA A 382 16.40 0.99 -8.77
N ILE A 383 17.13 -0.13 -8.85
CA ILE A 383 16.74 -1.39 -8.22
C ILE A 383 17.94 -1.92 -7.44
N TYR A 384 17.80 -2.01 -6.12
CA TYR A 384 18.79 -2.63 -5.24
C TYR A 384 18.23 -3.97 -4.74
N CYS A 385 18.87 -5.08 -5.10
CA CYS A 385 18.52 -6.40 -4.63
C CYS A 385 19.52 -6.90 -3.60
N GLU A 386 19.00 -7.25 -2.42
CA GLU A 386 19.79 -7.96 -1.41
C GLU A 386 20.16 -9.37 -1.84
N GLY A 387 21.06 -9.99 -1.08
CA GLY A 387 21.60 -11.30 -1.40
C GLY A 387 20.54 -12.40 -1.46
N ASP A 388 20.59 -13.23 -2.50
CA ASP A 388 19.71 -14.38 -2.71
C ASP A 388 20.46 -15.62 -3.20
N LEU A 389 19.98 -16.80 -2.78
CA LEU A 389 20.53 -18.07 -3.21
C LEU A 389 19.75 -18.54 -4.43
N ALA A 390 20.41 -18.73 -5.57
CA ALA A 390 19.76 -19.16 -6.80
C ALA A 390 18.94 -20.47 -6.65
N GLU A 391 19.34 -21.36 -5.73
CA GLU A 391 18.60 -22.58 -5.40
C GLU A 391 17.21 -22.35 -4.78
N ARG A 392 16.96 -21.17 -4.21
CA ARG A 392 15.64 -20.75 -3.72
C ARG A 392 14.68 -20.46 -4.86
N LYS A 393 15.17 -20.31 -6.10
CA LYS A 393 14.36 -20.02 -7.29
C LYS A 393 13.54 -18.74 -7.17
N ASN A 394 14.01 -17.78 -6.38
CA ASN A 394 13.47 -16.43 -6.36
C ASN A 394 13.91 -15.70 -7.64
N ARG A 395 13.03 -14.88 -8.22
CA ARG A 395 13.23 -14.34 -9.57
C ARG A 395 12.89 -12.86 -9.64
N LEU A 396 13.87 -12.05 -10.04
CA LEU A 396 13.62 -10.71 -10.54
C LEU A 396 13.47 -10.74 -12.07
N LEU A 397 12.40 -10.16 -12.58
CA LEU A 397 12.22 -9.85 -13.99
C LEU A 397 12.05 -8.34 -14.16
N VAL A 398 12.89 -7.73 -14.99
CA VAL A 398 12.71 -6.36 -15.48
C VAL A 398 12.56 -6.44 -17.00
N GLU A 399 11.41 -6.05 -17.52
CA GLU A 399 11.09 -6.16 -18.94
C GLU A 399 10.50 -4.84 -19.45
N GLY A 400 11.08 -4.26 -20.50
CA GLY A 400 10.70 -2.94 -21.01
C GLY A 400 11.00 -1.79 -20.05
N GLY A 401 10.47 -0.60 -20.36
CA GLY A 401 10.65 0.62 -19.57
C GLY A 401 12.07 1.22 -19.62
N ARG A 402 12.27 2.29 -18.85
CA ARG A 402 13.53 3.05 -18.85
C ARG A 402 14.04 3.36 -17.44
N ILE A 403 15.35 3.18 -17.23
CA ILE A 403 16.08 3.67 -16.06
C ILE A 403 16.97 4.83 -16.49
N SER A 404 16.73 6.03 -15.94
CA SER A 404 17.42 7.25 -16.36
C SER A 404 18.90 7.32 -15.95
N SER A 405 19.64 8.18 -16.67
CA SER A 405 21.05 8.49 -16.41
C SER A 405 21.35 9.21 -15.08
N THR A 406 20.30 9.63 -14.37
CA THR A 406 20.41 10.26 -13.05
C THR A 406 20.76 9.26 -11.94
N PHE A 407 20.73 7.95 -12.23
CA PHE A 407 21.14 6.91 -11.29
C PHE A 407 22.64 6.60 -11.36
N ASN A 408 23.28 6.35 -10.21
CA ASN A 408 24.61 5.75 -10.21
C ASN A 408 24.56 4.27 -10.64
N TYR A 409 23.53 3.55 -10.19
CA TYR A 409 23.33 2.14 -10.51
C TYR A 409 21.91 1.88 -11.01
N GLY A 410 21.79 1.14 -12.11
CA GLY A 410 20.50 0.69 -12.63
C GLY A 410 19.98 -0.51 -11.83
N VAL A 411 20.34 -1.72 -12.28
CA VAL A 411 20.03 -2.96 -11.57
C VAL A 411 21.25 -3.42 -10.79
N PHE A 412 21.15 -3.36 -9.46
CA PHE A 412 22.21 -3.74 -8.54
C PHE A 412 21.88 -5.05 -7.83
N ILE A 413 22.50 -6.13 -8.27
CA ILE A 413 22.47 -7.42 -7.57
C ILE A 413 23.64 -7.44 -6.59
N ASN A 414 23.34 -7.33 -5.29
CA ASN A 414 24.35 -7.30 -4.24
C ASN A 414 25.07 -8.66 -4.13
N GLN A 415 24.33 -9.77 -4.05
CA GLN A 415 24.93 -11.09 -3.93
C GLN A 415 24.04 -12.25 -4.44
N GLY A 416 24.39 -12.85 -5.58
CA GLY A 416 23.69 -14.04 -6.09
C GLY A 416 22.23 -13.79 -6.51
N GLY A 417 21.52 -14.87 -6.87
CA GLY A 417 20.11 -14.86 -7.22
C GLY A 417 19.84 -15.03 -8.71
N THR A 418 18.55 -15.09 -9.08
CA THR A 418 18.10 -15.21 -10.48
C THR A 418 17.50 -13.91 -10.98
N VAL A 419 18.04 -13.38 -12.09
CA VAL A 419 17.60 -12.11 -12.67
C VAL A 419 17.45 -12.23 -14.19
N ALA A 420 16.38 -11.65 -14.72
CA ALA A 420 16.15 -11.51 -16.15
C ALA A 420 15.89 -10.04 -16.49
N LEU A 421 16.70 -9.49 -17.41
CA LEU A 421 16.56 -8.15 -17.96
C LEU A 421 16.25 -8.27 -19.45
N ARG A 422 15.13 -7.67 -19.90
CA ARG A 422 14.61 -7.87 -21.25
C ARG A 422 14.14 -6.57 -21.87
N GLY A 423 14.75 -6.14 -22.98
CA GLY A 423 14.30 -4.96 -23.73
C GLY A 423 14.21 -3.66 -22.92
N VAL A 424 14.85 -3.60 -21.75
CA VAL A 424 14.89 -2.41 -20.88
C VAL A 424 16.01 -1.47 -21.34
N GLU A 425 15.72 -0.18 -21.33
CA GLU A 425 16.70 0.88 -21.55
C GLU A 425 17.29 1.30 -20.20
N ILE A 426 18.61 1.20 -20.03
CA ILE A 426 19.28 1.51 -18.77
C ILE A 426 20.43 2.48 -19.02
N GLU A 427 20.21 3.73 -18.63
CA GLU A 427 21.16 4.82 -18.84
C GLU A 427 21.98 5.16 -17.59
N ALA A 428 21.72 4.49 -16.46
CA ALA A 428 22.45 4.71 -15.22
C ALA A 428 23.98 4.61 -15.44
N GLN A 429 24.78 5.33 -14.65
CA GLN A 429 26.26 5.36 -14.79
C GLN A 429 26.88 3.95 -14.80
N THR A 430 26.32 3.06 -13.96
CA THR A 430 26.57 1.61 -13.97
C THR A 430 25.23 0.89 -14.17
N PRO A 431 24.84 0.58 -15.42
CA PRO A 431 23.54 -0.01 -15.74
C PRO A 431 23.27 -1.31 -15.00
N MET A 432 24.28 -2.18 -14.91
CA MET A 432 24.16 -3.48 -14.30
C MET A 432 25.33 -3.74 -13.36
N HIS A 433 25.05 -4.14 -12.13
CA HIS A 433 26.02 -4.67 -11.18
C HIS A 433 25.64 -6.09 -10.75
N PHE A 434 26.61 -7.01 -10.86
CA PHE A 434 26.45 -8.42 -10.53
C PHE A 434 27.50 -8.87 -9.51
N GLY A 435 27.13 -8.93 -8.23
CA GLY A 435 27.97 -9.38 -7.13
C GLY A 435 27.76 -10.86 -6.76
N SER A 436 28.85 -11.60 -6.56
CA SER A 436 28.80 -13.01 -6.14
C SER A 436 29.99 -13.37 -5.24
N ALA A 437 29.76 -14.13 -4.16
CA ALA A 437 30.82 -14.76 -3.38
C ALA A 437 30.36 -16.07 -2.74
N ASP A 438 31.28 -16.99 -2.44
CA ASP A 438 31.01 -18.27 -1.79
C ASP A 438 29.81 -19.04 -2.38
N LYS A 439 28.73 -19.20 -1.60
CA LYS A 439 27.49 -19.90 -1.99
C LYS A 439 26.53 -19.06 -2.84
N TRP A 440 26.77 -17.76 -2.96
CA TRP A 440 25.87 -16.83 -3.63
C TRP A 440 26.17 -16.82 -5.13
N VAL A 441 25.44 -17.66 -5.87
CA VAL A 441 25.58 -17.83 -7.32
C VAL A 441 24.56 -16.98 -8.06
N ILE A 442 24.97 -16.37 -9.16
CA ILE A 442 24.11 -15.60 -10.07
C ILE A 442 23.65 -16.45 -11.25
N ASP A 443 22.37 -16.36 -11.60
CA ASP A 443 21.83 -16.78 -12.90
C ASP A 443 21.16 -15.58 -13.58
N ALA A 444 21.86 -14.98 -14.54
CA ALA A 444 21.44 -13.76 -15.23
C ALA A 444 21.11 -14.03 -16.70
N LEU A 445 19.91 -13.60 -17.13
CA LEU A 445 19.52 -13.48 -18.52
C LEU A 445 19.45 -12.00 -18.89
N ILE A 446 20.20 -11.60 -19.92
CA ILE A 446 20.24 -10.24 -20.45
C ILE A 446 19.88 -10.33 -21.93
N ASP A 447 18.69 -9.84 -22.29
CA ASP A 447 18.11 -10.00 -23.62
C ASP A 447 17.64 -8.66 -24.19
N GLY A 448 18.34 -8.11 -25.18
CA GLY A 448 17.94 -6.84 -25.80
C GLY A 448 18.03 -5.61 -24.90
N VAL A 449 18.81 -5.67 -23.81
CA VAL A 449 19.07 -4.50 -22.95
C VAL A 449 19.83 -3.45 -23.74
N GLN A 450 19.35 -2.21 -23.67
CA GLN A 450 19.98 -1.04 -24.28
C GLN A 450 20.64 -0.20 -23.19
N VAL A 451 21.84 0.32 -23.46
CA VAL A 451 22.59 1.17 -22.53
C VAL A 451 22.97 2.48 -23.21
N GLU A 452 23.04 3.57 -22.46
CA GLU A 452 23.42 4.89 -22.98
C GLU A 452 24.85 4.90 -23.53
N GLU A 453 25.12 5.84 -24.44
CA GLU A 453 26.48 6.20 -24.82
C GLU A 453 27.25 6.74 -23.59
N ALA A 454 28.50 6.32 -23.43
CA ALA A 454 29.46 6.68 -22.38
C ALA A 454 29.23 6.03 -20.99
N SER A 455 28.22 5.17 -20.84
CA SER A 455 28.01 4.40 -19.61
C SER A 455 28.93 3.17 -19.56
N ARG A 456 29.19 2.64 -18.35
CA ARG A 456 29.60 1.23 -18.24
C ARG A 456 28.48 0.38 -18.87
N TYR A 457 28.79 -0.78 -19.44
CA TYR A 457 27.78 -1.77 -19.78
C TYR A 457 27.39 -2.56 -18.53
N ALA A 458 28.38 -3.13 -17.85
CA ALA A 458 28.17 -3.90 -16.62
C ALA A 458 29.43 -3.92 -15.75
N MET A 459 29.21 -4.08 -14.44
CA MET A 459 30.22 -4.41 -13.46
C MET A 459 29.95 -5.83 -12.94
N ILE A 460 30.87 -6.76 -13.20
CA ILE A 460 30.74 -8.18 -12.84
C ILE A 460 31.82 -8.54 -11.82
N VAL A 461 31.40 -8.67 -10.55
CA VAL A 461 32.27 -8.91 -9.40
C VAL A 461 31.95 -10.29 -8.82
N THR A 462 32.63 -11.33 -9.33
CA THR A 462 32.29 -12.73 -9.03
C THR A 462 33.49 -13.49 -8.51
N HIS A 463 33.35 -14.25 -7.41
CA HIS A 463 34.45 -15.02 -6.79
C HIS A 463 34.40 -16.55 -7.03
N GLY A 464 33.68 -17.07 -8.03
CA GLY A 464 33.56 -18.52 -8.25
C GLY A 464 33.06 -18.95 -9.64
N THR A 465 33.00 -20.27 -9.87
CA THR A 465 32.81 -20.89 -11.21
C THR A 465 31.36 -21.13 -11.64
N ASN A 466 30.38 -20.98 -10.75
CA ASN A 466 29.02 -21.46 -11.01
C ASN A 466 28.05 -20.38 -11.49
N ASN A 467 28.50 -19.12 -11.60
CA ASN A 467 27.66 -18.05 -12.12
C ASN A 467 27.37 -18.28 -13.61
N ARG A 468 26.14 -17.99 -14.02
CA ARG A 468 25.66 -18.14 -15.39
C ARG A 468 25.20 -16.79 -15.92
N PHE A 469 25.79 -16.36 -17.02
CA PHE A 469 25.43 -15.15 -17.73
C PHE A 469 25.00 -15.53 -19.15
N THR A 470 23.74 -15.30 -19.48
CA THR A 470 23.19 -15.54 -20.80
C THR A 470 22.90 -14.20 -21.47
N HIS A 471 23.56 -13.94 -22.59
CA HIS A 471 23.32 -12.74 -23.41
C HIS A 471 22.62 -13.08 -24.71
N ARG A 472 21.61 -12.29 -25.06
CA ARG A 472 20.86 -12.40 -26.32
C ARG A 472 20.56 -11.01 -26.86
N ASN A 473 20.66 -10.81 -28.17
CA ASN A 473 20.26 -9.57 -28.82
C ASN A 473 20.90 -8.31 -28.20
N VAL A 474 22.11 -8.44 -27.64
CA VAL A 474 22.84 -7.30 -27.04
C VAL A 474 23.88 -6.82 -28.03
N GLU A 475 23.83 -5.54 -28.36
CA GLU A 475 24.85 -4.82 -29.10
C GLU A 475 25.40 -3.70 -28.22
N ILE A 476 26.73 -3.59 -28.13
CA ILE A 476 27.41 -2.54 -27.39
C ILE A 476 28.50 -1.92 -28.26
N ASP A 477 28.82 -0.67 -27.99
CA ASP A 477 29.86 0.06 -28.70
C ASP A 477 31.07 0.24 -27.78
N GLU A 478 32.20 -0.39 -28.10
CA GLU A 478 33.37 -0.37 -27.22
C GLU A 478 33.97 1.03 -27.02
N SER A 479 33.68 1.96 -27.94
CA SER A 479 34.23 3.31 -27.87
C SER A 479 33.58 4.15 -26.79
N VAL A 480 32.41 3.71 -26.31
CA VAL A 480 31.60 4.43 -25.33
C VAL A 480 31.16 3.53 -24.17
N ASN A 481 31.11 2.21 -24.35
CA ASN A 481 30.72 1.26 -23.31
C ASN A 481 31.91 0.43 -22.81
N THR A 482 32.10 0.42 -21.49
CA THR A 482 33.15 -0.36 -20.82
C THR A 482 32.56 -1.49 -19.98
N ILE A 483 33.31 -2.57 -19.79
CA ILE A 483 32.91 -3.68 -18.91
C ILE A 483 33.94 -3.80 -17.81
N GLU A 484 33.51 -3.65 -16.56
CA GLU A 484 34.38 -3.87 -15.41
C GLU A 484 34.19 -5.29 -14.88
N THR A 485 35.30 -5.98 -14.62
CA THR A 485 35.29 -7.37 -14.15
C THR A 485 36.31 -7.56 -13.03
N ARG A 486 36.01 -8.37 -12.00
CA ARG A 486 36.96 -8.69 -10.92
C ARG A 486 36.92 -10.16 -10.47
N TYR A 487 38.02 -10.59 -9.81
CA TYR A 487 38.24 -11.84 -9.05
C TYR A 487 38.14 -13.18 -9.80
N GLY A 488 37.00 -13.51 -10.39
CA GLY A 488 36.68 -14.86 -10.88
C GLY A 488 35.92 -14.88 -12.21
N ILE A 489 35.95 -13.80 -12.98
CA ILE A 489 35.19 -13.66 -14.24
C ILE A 489 35.51 -14.75 -15.29
N THR A 490 36.72 -15.29 -15.30
CA THR A 490 37.15 -16.36 -16.22
C THR A 490 36.56 -17.73 -15.86
N GLN A 491 36.04 -17.86 -14.64
CA GLN A 491 35.47 -19.09 -14.12
C GLN A 491 33.96 -19.21 -14.38
N ASN A 492 33.29 -18.09 -14.68
CA ASN A 492 31.85 -18.07 -14.95
C ASN A 492 31.49 -18.76 -16.27
N GLN A 493 30.22 -19.16 -16.38
CA GLN A 493 29.65 -19.70 -17.61
C GLN A 493 28.97 -18.60 -18.42
N TYR A 494 29.42 -18.43 -19.66
CA TYR A 494 28.81 -17.50 -20.62
C TYR A 494 28.04 -18.29 -21.66
N ARG A 495 26.80 -17.86 -21.92
CA ARG A 495 25.91 -18.46 -22.93
C ARG A 495 25.36 -17.37 -23.83
N GLY A 496 25.06 -17.75 -25.07
CA GLY A 496 24.75 -16.76 -26.10
C GLY A 496 25.96 -15.85 -26.37
N ARG A 497 25.72 -14.61 -26.78
CA ARG A 497 26.79 -13.65 -27.10
C ARG A 497 26.27 -12.23 -27.20
N ARG A 498 27.19 -11.28 -27.07
CA ARG A 498 26.98 -9.87 -27.42
C ARG A 498 27.69 -9.59 -28.74
N THR A 499 27.20 -8.58 -29.46
CA THR A 499 27.92 -7.93 -30.55
C THR A 499 28.62 -6.70 -29.99
N ILE A 500 29.93 -6.61 -30.15
CA ILE A 500 30.76 -5.47 -29.74
C ILE A 500 31.18 -4.73 -31.00
N LEU A 501 30.69 -3.51 -31.17
CA LEU A 501 31.07 -2.64 -32.28
C LEU A 501 32.32 -1.85 -31.91
N GLY A 502 33.26 -1.73 -32.84
CA GLY A 502 34.35 -0.79 -32.66
C GLY A 502 35.06 -0.40 -33.96
N THR A 503 36.09 0.43 -33.84
CA THR A 503 36.67 1.16 -34.98
C THR A 503 38.00 0.59 -35.45
N THR A 504 38.64 -0.27 -34.65
CA THR A 504 39.90 -0.94 -34.99
C THR A 504 39.84 -2.41 -34.63
N PRO A 505 40.62 -3.31 -35.27
CA PRO A 505 40.65 -4.72 -34.88
C PRO A 505 40.88 -4.92 -33.38
N PRO A 506 40.20 -5.89 -32.74
CA PRO A 506 40.29 -6.08 -31.30
C PRO A 506 41.69 -6.55 -30.91
N THR A 507 42.18 -6.06 -29.77
CA THR A 507 43.48 -6.41 -29.21
C THR A 507 43.30 -7.22 -27.93
N SER A 508 44.39 -7.62 -27.28
CA SER A 508 44.32 -8.19 -25.93
C SER A 508 43.73 -7.22 -24.91
N ALA A 509 43.81 -5.91 -25.14
CA ALA A 509 43.20 -4.89 -24.27
C ALA A 509 41.70 -4.73 -24.52
N THR A 510 41.18 -5.17 -25.67
CA THR A 510 39.75 -5.12 -25.98
C THR A 510 39.00 -6.09 -25.06
N HIS A 511 38.04 -5.58 -24.29
CA HIS A 511 37.23 -6.38 -23.40
C HIS A 511 36.37 -7.38 -24.17
N GLY A 512 36.34 -8.62 -23.71
CA GLY A 512 35.49 -9.67 -24.28
C GLY A 512 35.21 -10.76 -23.25
N LEU A 513 33.96 -11.21 -23.22
CA LEU A 513 33.51 -12.43 -22.56
C LEU A 513 33.52 -13.56 -23.60
N LEU A 514 33.77 -14.78 -23.14
CA LEU A 514 33.77 -15.97 -24.00
C LEU A 514 32.50 -16.02 -24.85
N GLY A 515 32.67 -16.09 -26.18
CA GLY A 515 31.60 -16.18 -27.16
C GLY A 515 31.17 -14.84 -27.78
N ASP A 516 31.58 -13.70 -27.23
CA ASP A 516 31.29 -12.38 -27.83
C ASP A 516 31.82 -12.29 -29.26
N VAL A 517 31.10 -11.55 -30.10
CA VAL A 517 31.52 -11.21 -31.46
C VAL A 517 31.89 -9.75 -31.50
N TYR A 518 33.11 -9.46 -31.91
CA TYR A 518 33.57 -8.11 -32.20
C TYR A 518 33.39 -7.82 -33.69
N ARG A 519 32.86 -6.65 -34.06
CA ARG A 519 32.62 -6.23 -35.46
C ARG A 519 33.14 -4.81 -35.69
N LEU A 520 33.86 -4.61 -36.79
CA LEU A 520 34.23 -3.26 -37.24
C LEU A 520 33.01 -2.49 -37.72
N LYS A 521 32.84 -1.26 -37.23
CA LYS A 521 31.83 -0.30 -37.72
C LYS A 521 32.03 0.03 -39.20
N THR A 522 33.29 0.15 -39.61
CA THR A 522 33.67 0.48 -40.99
C THR A 522 34.69 -0.55 -41.49
N PRO A 523 34.24 -1.65 -42.09
CA PRO A 523 35.14 -2.69 -42.57
C PRO A 523 35.84 -2.28 -43.87
N THR A 524 37.05 -2.80 -44.09
CA THR A 524 37.80 -2.64 -45.34
C THR A 524 37.66 -3.87 -46.23
N ALA A 525 37.52 -3.66 -47.54
CA ALA A 525 37.41 -4.75 -48.52
C ALA A 525 38.64 -5.69 -48.46
N GLY A 526 38.40 -7.01 -48.49
CA GLY A 526 39.44 -8.04 -48.33
C GLY A 526 39.98 -8.24 -46.91
N GLY A 527 39.54 -7.42 -45.94
CA GLY A 527 39.96 -7.47 -44.54
C GLY A 527 39.09 -8.39 -43.67
N THR A 528 39.67 -8.86 -42.55
CA THR A 528 38.87 -9.44 -41.47
C THR A 528 38.05 -8.32 -40.84
N PHE A 529 36.75 -8.55 -40.65
CA PHE A 529 35.86 -7.55 -40.04
C PHE A 529 35.11 -8.05 -38.81
N GLU A 530 35.12 -9.36 -38.54
CA GLU A 530 34.61 -9.93 -37.30
C GLU A 530 35.61 -10.86 -36.62
N TRP A 531 35.56 -10.88 -35.29
CA TRP A 531 36.32 -11.78 -34.44
C TRP A 531 35.40 -12.36 -33.37
N ILE A 532 35.70 -13.58 -32.93
CA ILE A 532 35.05 -14.19 -31.77
C ILE A 532 36.02 -14.23 -30.59
N CYS A 533 35.52 -13.87 -29.40
CA CYS A 533 36.27 -14.01 -28.17
C CYS A 533 36.30 -15.48 -27.77
N THR A 534 37.48 -16.10 -27.83
CA THR A 534 37.69 -17.51 -27.48
C THR A 534 38.18 -17.70 -26.05
N ARG A 535 38.50 -16.59 -25.36
CA ARG A 535 38.85 -16.58 -23.93
C ARG A 535 38.56 -15.22 -23.32
N THR A 536 37.76 -15.21 -22.26
CA THR A 536 37.45 -14.01 -21.46
C THR A 536 38.73 -13.35 -20.95
N GLY A 537 38.82 -12.02 -21.07
CA GLY A 537 39.92 -11.23 -20.51
C GLY A 537 39.66 -10.79 -19.06
N ASN A 538 40.66 -10.94 -18.17
CA ASN A 538 40.65 -10.40 -16.81
C ASN A 538 42.05 -9.96 -16.38
N GLY A 539 42.46 -8.74 -16.72
CA GLY A 539 43.83 -8.26 -16.46
C GLY A 539 44.93 -8.92 -17.29
N VAL A 540 44.70 -10.13 -17.83
CA VAL A 540 45.61 -10.86 -18.77
C VAL A 540 45.24 -10.65 -20.26
N GLY A 541 44.18 -9.89 -20.52
CA GLY A 541 43.66 -9.59 -21.85
C GLY A 541 42.81 -10.70 -22.50
N ALA A 542 41.78 -10.31 -23.27
CA ALA A 542 40.92 -11.24 -23.99
C ALA A 542 41.64 -11.84 -25.21
N VAL A 543 41.21 -13.03 -25.66
CA VAL A 543 41.74 -13.65 -26.89
C VAL A 543 40.68 -13.61 -27.98
N TRP A 544 41.02 -12.98 -29.10
CA TRP A 544 40.15 -12.78 -30.24
C TRP A 544 40.65 -13.59 -31.44
N SER A 545 39.75 -14.34 -32.08
CA SER A 545 40.05 -15.14 -33.27
C SER A 545 39.22 -14.64 -34.45
N PRO A 546 39.82 -14.41 -35.64
CA PRO A 546 39.07 -14.02 -36.84
C PRO A 546 37.90 -14.96 -37.13
N LEU A 547 36.72 -14.40 -37.42
CA LEU A 547 35.50 -15.17 -37.76
C LEU A 547 35.23 -15.16 -39.28
N THR A 548 35.35 -14.00 -39.93
CA THR A 548 35.00 -13.78 -41.35
C THR A 548 35.94 -12.76 -42.02
N LYS A 549 36.19 -12.95 -43.32
CA LYS A 549 36.80 -11.94 -44.22
C LYS A 549 35.71 -11.37 -45.12
N LEU A 550 35.75 -10.07 -45.40
CA LEU A 550 34.84 -9.43 -46.35
C LEU A 550 35.37 -9.69 -47.77
N ASP A 551 34.57 -10.36 -48.60
CA ASP A 551 34.92 -10.73 -49.98
C ASP A 551 35.22 -9.51 -50.86
#